data_AF-A0A2E3K3K8-F1
#
_entry.id   AF-A0A2E3K3K8-F1
#
_cell.length_a   1.000
_cell.length_b   1.000
_cell.length_c   1.000
_cell.angle_alpha   90.00
_cell.angle_beta   90.00
_cell.angle_gamma   90.00
#
_symmetry.space_group_name_H-M   'P 1'
#
loop_
_entity.id
_entity.type
_entity.pdbx_description
1 polymer ?
#
loop_
_entity_poly.entity_id
_entity_poly.type
_entity_poly.pdbx_seq_one_letter_code
_entity_poly.pdbx_strand_id
1 'polypeptide(L)'
;MTRVLLLTVVPFFFPIIVYILWRTFAPLGYGGSEVIAQNKWERLPWRYLVPTGIFSVALSIIVSILFPDLFAETSAILKAR
;
A
#
# COMPACT_ATOMS: atom_id res chain seq x y z
N MET A 1 16.91 -11.21 1.82
CA MET A 1 15.54 -11.65 2.13
C MET A 1 14.62 -10.49 2.49
N THR A 2 14.99 -9.60 3.42
CA THR A 2 14.20 -8.42 3.83
C THR A 2 13.79 -7.50 2.67
N ARG A 3 14.67 -7.27 1.69
CA ARG A 3 14.39 -6.43 0.52
C ARG A 3 13.20 -6.95 -0.31
N VAL A 4 13.14 -8.26 -0.55
CA VAL A 4 12.03 -8.89 -1.29
C VAL A 4 10.74 -8.73 -0.51
N LEU A 5 10.80 -8.94 0.80
CA LEU A 5 9.65 -8.82 1.69
C LEU A 5 9.11 -7.38 1.70
N LEU A 6 9.98 -6.37 1.76
CA LEU A 6 9.57 -4.97 1.65
C LEU A 6 8.98 -4.63 0.27
N LEU A 7 9.59 -5.11 -0.82
CA LEU A 7 9.14 -4.84 -2.20
C LEU A 7 7.86 -5.58 -2.60
N THR A 8 7.39 -6.53 -1.79
CA THR A 8 6.15 -7.27 -2.05
C THR A 8 5.08 -6.96 -1.02
N VAL A 9 5.39 -7.09 0.27
CA VAL A 9 4.43 -6.90 1.37
C VAL A 9 3.97 -5.44 1.44
N VAL A 10 4.90 -4.48 1.47
CA VAL A 10 4.53 -3.06 1.60
C VAL A 10 3.62 -2.60 0.46
N PRO A 11 4.00 -2.73 -0.83
CA PRO A 11 3.15 -2.26 -1.92
C PRO A 11 1.85 -3.06 -2.07
N PHE A 12 1.80 -4.31 -1.61
CA PHE A 12 0.56 -5.09 -1.62
C PHE A 12 -0.44 -4.58 -0.59
N PHE A 13 0.00 -4.31 0.64
CA PHE A 13 -0.86 -3.82 1.72
C PHE A 13 -1.13 -2.32 1.65
N PHE A 14 -0.28 -1.55 0.96
CA PHE A 14 -0.45 -0.10 0.80
C PHE A 14 -1.85 0.32 0.31
N PRO A 15 -2.39 -0.21 -0.80
CA PRO A 15 -3.74 0.15 -1.25
C PRO A 15 -4.84 -0.25 -0.24
N ILE A 16 -4.63 -1.31 0.53
CA ILE A 16 -5.57 -1.73 1.57
C ILE A 16 -5.59 -0.71 2.71
N ILE A 17 -4.41 -0.29 3.18
CA ILE A 17 -4.28 0.71 4.25
C ILE A 17 -4.87 2.04 3.79
N VAL A 18 -4.53 2.49 2.57
CA VAL A 18 -5.06 3.72 1.99
C VAL A 18 -6.59 3.66 1.88
N TYR A 19 -7.14 2.53 1.43
CA TYR A 19 -8.59 2.34 1.34
C TYR A 19 -9.27 2.41 2.72
N ILE A 20 -8.70 1.76 3.73
CA ILE A 20 -9.24 1.80 5.10
C ILE A 20 -9.20 3.22 5.65
N LEU A 21 -8.04 3.89 5.56
CA LEU A 21 -7.90 5.28 6.01
C LEU A 21 -8.89 6.21 5.28
N TRP A 22 -9.04 6.04 3.97
CA TRP A 22 -10.03 6.79 3.21
C TRP A 22 -11.45 6.53 3.73
N ARG A 23 -11.88 5.27 3.90
CA ARG A 23 -13.23 4.95 4.40
C ARG A 23 -13.47 5.46 5.83
N THR A 24 -12.44 5.51 6.66
CA THR A 24 -12.53 5.97 8.06
C THR A 24 -12.58 7.49 8.17
N PHE A 25 -11.78 8.23 7.41
CA PHE A 25 -11.63 9.67 7.57
C PHE A 25 -12.35 10.51 6.52
N ALA A 26 -12.67 9.94 5.35
CA ALA A 26 -13.39 10.69 4.33
C ALA A 26 -14.82 11.03 4.82
N PRO A 27 -15.33 12.22 4.47
CA PRO A 27 -16.73 12.57 4.73
C PRO A 27 -17.67 11.64 3.95
N LEU A 28 -18.85 11.37 4.52
CA LEU A 28 -19.84 10.42 3.99
C LEU A 28 -20.19 10.66 2.50
N GLY A 29 -20.27 11.93 2.08
CA GLY A 29 -20.55 12.31 0.69
C GLY A 29 -19.44 12.01 -0.32
N TYR A 30 -18.20 11.78 0.15
CA TYR A 30 -17.03 11.47 -0.70
C TYR A 30 -16.56 10.02 -0.54
N GLY A 31 -17.46 9.14 -0.08
CA GLY A 31 -17.15 7.74 0.13
C GLY A 31 -16.58 7.44 1.51
N GLY A 32 -16.90 8.24 2.52
CA GLY A 32 -16.80 7.82 3.94
C GLY A 32 -17.81 6.71 4.26
N SER A 33 -17.48 5.84 5.23
CA SER A 33 -18.35 4.72 5.60
C SER A 33 -19.29 5.07 6.74
N GLU A 34 -20.60 5.12 6.46
CA GLU A 34 -21.64 5.22 7.50
C GLU A 34 -21.60 4.03 8.47
N VAL A 35 -21.17 2.86 7.97
CA VAL A 35 -21.07 1.62 8.74
C VAL A 35 -19.93 1.73 9.77
N ILE A 36 -18.77 2.26 9.35
CA ILE A 36 -17.64 2.50 10.26
C ILE A 36 -17.99 3.60 11.28
N ALA A 37 -18.69 4.67 10.86
CA ALA A 37 -19.16 5.71 11.78
C ALA A 37 -20.11 5.16 12.87
N GLN A 38 -20.80 4.06 12.60
CA GLN A 38 -21.63 3.33 13.57
C GLN A 38 -20.88 2.22 14.34
N ASN A 39 -19.54 2.19 14.29
CA ASN A 39 -18.69 1.14 14.87
C ASN A 39 -19.03 -0.27 14.40
N LYS A 40 -19.53 -0.41 13.17
CA LYS A 40 -19.80 -1.72 12.55
C LYS A 40 -18.70 -2.07 11.55
N TRP A 41 -18.50 -3.36 11.38
CA TRP A 41 -17.56 -3.89 10.39
C TRP A 41 -18.16 -3.82 8.99
N GLU A 42 -17.45 -3.17 8.07
CA GLU A 42 -17.79 -3.15 6.65
C GLU A 42 -17.06 -4.26 5.90
N ARG A 43 -17.72 -4.90 4.93
CA ARG A 43 -17.08 -5.88 4.07
C ARG A 43 -16.15 -5.17 3.09
N LEU A 44 -14.85 -5.45 3.22
CA LEU A 44 -13.84 -4.91 2.31
C LEU A 44 -14.09 -5.40 0.86
N PRO A 45 -13.95 -4.50 -0.13
CA PRO A 45 -14.18 -4.84 -1.53
C PRO A 45 -12.96 -5.56 -2.14
N TRP A 46 -12.71 -6.78 -1.67
CA TRP A 46 -11.55 -7.60 -2.03
C TRP A 46 -11.38 -7.81 -3.53
N ARG A 47 -12.49 -7.83 -4.29
CA ARG A 47 -12.48 -7.95 -5.77
C ARG A 47 -11.69 -6.82 -6.45
N TYR A 48 -11.61 -5.64 -5.83
CA TYR A 48 -10.84 -4.51 -6.35
C TYR A 48 -9.50 -4.37 -5.61
N LEU A 49 -9.46 -4.58 -4.30
CA LEU A 49 -8.24 -4.42 -3.51
C LEU A 49 -7.13 -5.40 -3.91
N VAL A 50 -7.46 -6.66 -4.19
CA VAL A 50 -6.48 -7.69 -4.58
C VAL A 50 -5.79 -7.34 -5.90
N PRO A 51 -6.50 -7.07 -7.02
CA PRO A 51 -5.83 -6.70 -8.27
C PRO A 51 -5.05 -5.38 -8.14
N THR A 52 -5.53 -4.39 -7.37
CA THR A 52 -4.76 -3.16 -7.10
C THR A 52 -3.48 -3.43 -6.31
N GLY A 53 -3.52 -4.34 -5.34
CA GLY A 53 -2.34 -4.79 -4.60
C GLY A 53 -1.33 -5.48 -5.51
N ILE A 54 -1.77 -6.42 -6.35
CA ILE A 54 -0.91 -7.10 -7.34
C ILE A 54 -0.29 -6.09 -8.31
N PHE A 55 -1.09 -5.16 -8.83
CA PHE A 55 -0.61 -4.11 -9.71
C PHE A 55 0.45 -3.23 -9.04
N SER A 56 0.24 -2.86 -7.77
CA SER A 56 1.19 -2.06 -6.99
C SER A 56 2.52 -2.79 -6.77
N VAL A 57 2.48 -4.10 -6.56
CA VAL A 57 3.69 -4.94 -6.48
C VAL A 57 4.41 -4.98 -7.83
N ALA A 58 3.68 -5.23 -8.93
CA ALA A 58 4.26 -5.26 -10.27
C ALA A 58 4.93 -3.92 -10.62
N LEU A 59 4.27 -2.80 -10.30
CA LEU A 59 4.82 -1.46 -10.46
C LEU A 59 6.10 -1.25 -9.63
N SER A 60 6.09 -1.70 -8.38
CA SER A 60 7.26 -1.60 -7.49
C SER A 60 8.46 -2.39 -8.01
N ILE A 61 8.22 -3.58 -8.59
CA ILE A 61 9.24 -4.38 -9.25
C ILE A 61 9.78 -3.65 -10.48
N ILE A 62 8.91 -3.12 -11.34
CA ILE A 62 9.32 -2.37 -12.55
C ILE A 62 10.19 -1.17 -12.16
N VAL A 63 9.76 -0.36 -11.18
CA VAL A 63 10.52 0.81 -10.71
C VAL A 63 11.88 0.37 -10.14
N SER A 64 11.94 -0.74 -9.41
CA SER A 64 13.20 -1.25 -8.86
C SER A 64 14.18 -1.70 -9.94
N ILE A 65 13.68 -2.17 -11.09
CA ILE A 65 14.49 -2.56 -12.25
C ILE A 65 14.92 -1.32 -13.05
N LEU A 66 14.01 -0.38 -13.27
CA LEU A 66 14.26 0.82 -14.10
C LEU A 66 15.13 1.86 -13.40
N PHE A 67 15.04 1.95 -12.07
CA PHE A 67 15.75 2.92 -11.25
C PHE A 67 16.51 2.23 -10.10
N PRO A 68 17.58 1.47 -10.42
CA PRO A 68 18.34 0.73 -9.40
C PRO A 68 19.00 1.66 -8.36
N ASP A 69 19.37 2.88 -8.77
CA ASP A 69 20.13 3.83 -7.94
C ASP A 69 19.34 4.41 -6.77
N LEU A 70 18.01 4.56 -6.91
CA LEU A 70 17.12 5.04 -5.83
C LEU A 70 17.19 4.15 -4.57
N PHE A 71 17.48 2.87 -4.75
CA PHE A 71 17.60 1.89 -3.66
C PHE A 71 19.05 1.64 -3.24
N ALA A 72 20.02 2.08 -4.04
CA ALA A 72 21.44 1.97 -3.72
C ALA A 72 21.85 3.03 -2.67
N GLU A 73 21.38 4.27 -2.80
CA GLU A 73 21.71 5.35 -1.87
C GLU A 73 21.19 5.11 -0.44
N THR A 74 19.99 4.54 -0.30
CA THR A 74 19.41 4.20 1.02
C THR A 74 20.25 3.18 1.77
N SER A 75 20.91 2.26 1.06
CA SER A 75 21.80 1.27 1.66
C SER A 75 23.13 1.88 2.12
N ALA A 76 23.61 2.93 1.44
CA ALA A 76 24.81 3.66 1.83
C ALA A 76 24.57 4.52 3.08
N ILE A 77 23.41 5.18 3.17
CA ILE A 77 23.04 6.01 4.33
C ILE A 77 22.86 5.17 5.60
N LEU A 78 22.27 3.98 5.49
CA LEU A 78 22.12 3.03 6.61
C LEU A 78 23.43 2.39 7.07
N LYS A 79 24.43 2.28 6.18
CA LYS A 79 25.77 1.76 6.53
C LYS A 79 26.69 2.82 7.13
N ALA A 80 26.41 4.10 6.86
CA ALA A 80 27.19 5.24 7.34
C ALA A 80 26.75 5.72 8.74
N ARG A 81 25.77 5.07 9.36
CA ARG A 81 25.23 5.38 10.69
C ARG A 81 25.40 4.18 11.61
#